data_AF-A0A0Q5Q8N2-F1
#
_entry.id   AF-A0A0Q5Q8N2-F1
#
_cell.length_a   1.000
_cell.length_b   1.000
_cell.length_c   1.000
_cell.angle_alpha   90.00
_cell.angle_beta   90.00
_cell.angle_gamma   90.00
#
_symmetry.space_group_name_H-M   'P 1'
#
loop_
_entity.id
_entity.type
_entity.pdbx_description
1 polymer ?
#
loop_
_entity_poly.entity_id
_entity_poly.type
_entity_poly.pdbx_seq_one_letter_code
_entity_poly.pdbx_strand_id
1 'polypeptide(L)'
;MPKLALTLQFPAAKAYPEHKALLPRATVANWIKASLFADAELTVRFVDTDEGRTLNRSYRNKDYATNVLTFAYAESEDDPVSGDLILCCPVVEREAREQNKPLAAHYAHLIVHGTLHAQGYDHEDSAEADEMESIETGIMQKLGFTDPYLPLPAD
;
A
#
# COMPACT_ATOMS: atom_id res chain seq x y z
N MET A 1 -1.47 21.46 0.09
CA MET A 1 -1.55 20.00 -0.15
C MET A 1 -0.34 19.62 -0.97
N PRO A 2 0.38 18.56 -0.59
CA PRO A 2 1.52 18.06 -1.37
C PRO A 2 1.14 17.72 -2.81
N LYS A 3 2.09 17.89 -3.72
CA LYS A 3 2.00 17.44 -5.11
C LYS A 3 2.31 15.96 -5.20
N LEU A 4 1.64 15.28 -6.13
CA LEU A 4 1.87 13.86 -6.41
C LEU A 4 2.05 13.66 -7.91
N ALA A 5 3.25 13.21 -8.31
CA ALA A 5 3.49 12.55 -9.58
C ALA A 5 3.26 11.05 -9.37
N LEU A 6 2.17 10.52 -9.94
CA LEU A 6 1.80 9.10 -9.81
C LEU A 6 2.04 8.36 -11.11
N THR A 7 2.64 7.18 -11.07
CA THR A 7 2.63 6.21 -12.17
C THR A 7 1.88 4.97 -11.71
N LEU A 8 0.89 4.52 -12.51
CA LEU A 8 0.20 3.26 -12.23
C LEU A 8 0.57 2.22 -13.27
N GLN A 9 1.02 1.08 -12.78
CA GLN A 9 1.35 -0.07 -13.60
C GLN A 9 0.49 -1.25 -13.16
N PHE A 10 -0.14 -1.92 -14.12
CA PHE A 10 -1.01 -3.06 -13.82
C PHE A 10 -0.70 -4.22 -14.78
N PRO A 11 0.52 -4.81 -14.70
CA PRO A 11 0.88 -5.99 -15.50
C PRO A 11 -0.11 -7.14 -15.30
N ALA A 12 -0.65 -7.30 -14.09
CA ALA A 12 -1.59 -8.37 -13.76
C ALA A 12 -3.02 -8.11 -14.27
N ALA A 13 -3.28 -7.03 -15.02
CA ALA A 13 -4.64 -6.57 -15.37
C ALA A 13 -5.46 -7.60 -16.16
N LYS A 14 -4.80 -8.42 -16.97
CA LYS A 14 -5.47 -9.47 -17.74
C LYS A 14 -5.97 -10.60 -16.85
N ALA A 15 -5.22 -10.94 -15.81
CA ALA A 15 -5.59 -11.99 -14.85
C ALA A 15 -6.53 -11.47 -13.76
N TYR A 16 -6.43 -10.18 -13.39
CA TYR A 16 -7.21 -9.56 -12.31
C TYR A 16 -7.96 -8.31 -12.78
N PRO A 17 -8.90 -8.43 -13.74
CA PRO A 17 -9.63 -7.28 -14.27
C PRO A 17 -10.51 -6.58 -13.22
N GLU A 18 -11.08 -7.34 -12.28
CA GLU A 18 -11.93 -6.79 -11.20
C GLU A 18 -11.12 -5.92 -10.24
N HIS A 19 -9.87 -6.31 -9.94
CA HIS A 19 -8.96 -5.52 -9.11
C HIS A 19 -8.64 -4.19 -9.80
N LYS A 20 -8.36 -4.23 -11.10
CA LYS A 20 -8.13 -3.02 -11.89
C LYS A 20 -9.34 -2.09 -11.92
N ALA A 21 -10.55 -2.63 -11.96
CA ALA A 21 -11.77 -1.84 -11.88
C ALA A 21 -11.94 -1.13 -10.52
N LEU A 22 -11.46 -1.73 -9.42
CA LEU A 22 -11.45 -1.12 -8.09
C LEU A 22 -10.37 -0.05 -7.90
N LEU A 23 -9.36 -0.03 -8.77
CA LEU A 23 -8.17 0.82 -8.64
C LEU A 23 -8.04 1.88 -9.76
N PRO A 24 -9.08 2.71 -10.03
CA PRO A 24 -8.91 3.88 -10.88
C PRO A 24 -7.78 4.78 -10.37
N ARG A 25 -7.10 5.46 -11.29
CA ARG A 25 -6.01 6.39 -10.95
C ARG A 25 -6.41 7.44 -9.92
N ALA A 26 -7.61 7.99 -10.03
CA ALA A 26 -8.11 8.99 -9.09
C ALA A 26 -8.27 8.42 -7.67
N THR A 27 -8.75 7.18 -7.56
CA THR A 27 -8.91 6.47 -6.28
C THR A 27 -7.56 6.24 -5.62
N VAL A 28 -6.60 5.65 -6.34
CA VAL A 28 -5.24 5.42 -5.82
C VAL A 28 -4.55 6.73 -5.44
N ALA A 29 -4.66 7.76 -6.29
CA ALA A 29 -4.10 9.07 -5.99
C ALA A 29 -4.73 9.70 -4.73
N ASN A 30 -6.02 9.49 -4.49
CA ASN A 30 -6.71 9.99 -3.30
C ASN A 30 -6.17 9.33 -2.02
N TRP A 31 -5.99 8.00 -2.03
CA TRP A 31 -5.44 7.27 -0.88
C TRP A 31 -3.99 7.65 -0.57
N ILE A 32 -3.15 7.78 -1.61
CA ILE A 32 -1.77 8.27 -1.46
C ILE A 32 -1.77 9.69 -0.90
N LYS A 33 -2.53 10.62 -1.49
CA LYS A 33 -2.54 12.03 -1.03
C LYS A 33 -3.03 12.19 0.41
N ALA A 34 -3.90 11.30 0.89
CA ALA A 34 -4.35 11.32 2.27
C ALA A 34 -3.25 10.94 3.27
N SER A 35 -2.17 10.31 2.81
CA SER A 35 -1.02 9.86 3.60
C SER A 35 0.28 10.61 3.29
N LEU A 36 0.26 11.62 2.41
CA LEU A 36 1.45 12.42 2.06
C LEU A 36 1.65 13.62 2.99
N PHE A 37 2.89 13.79 3.43
CA PHE A 37 3.37 14.94 4.20
C PHE A 37 4.33 15.82 3.40
N ALA A 38 4.88 15.32 2.29
CA ALA A 38 5.75 16.04 1.36
C ALA A 38 5.39 15.75 -0.12
N ASP A 39 5.91 16.56 -1.04
CA ASP A 39 5.76 16.34 -2.47
C ASP A 39 6.37 14.98 -2.86
N ALA A 40 5.68 14.22 -3.71
CA ALA A 40 6.04 12.82 -3.98
C ALA A 40 6.00 12.43 -5.47
N GLU A 41 6.89 11.52 -5.86
CA GLU A 41 6.88 10.78 -7.12
C GLU A 41 6.82 9.27 -6.85
N LEU A 42 5.65 8.67 -7.02
CA LEU A 42 5.41 7.28 -6.66
C LEU A 42 4.95 6.45 -7.85
N THR A 43 5.50 5.25 -7.99
CA THR A 43 4.89 4.19 -8.80
C THR A 43 4.08 3.26 -7.91
N VAL A 44 2.85 2.93 -8.31
CA VAL A 44 2.12 1.80 -7.74
C VAL A 44 1.95 0.74 -8.81
N ARG A 45 2.46 -0.46 -8.54
CA ARG A 45 2.49 -1.59 -9.47
C ARG A 45 1.71 -2.78 -8.91
N PHE A 46 0.74 -3.26 -9.67
CA PHE A 46 -0.11 -4.38 -9.29
C PHE A 46 0.28 -5.65 -10.04
N VAL A 47 0.83 -6.62 -9.31
CA VAL A 47 1.50 -7.82 -9.83
C VAL A 47 0.77 -9.11 -9.46
N ASP A 48 1.14 -10.20 -10.13
CA ASP A 48 0.74 -11.54 -9.73
C ASP A 48 1.73 -12.17 -8.71
N THR A 49 1.46 -13.41 -8.31
CA THR A 49 2.29 -14.15 -7.35
C THR A 49 3.71 -14.39 -7.86
N ASP A 50 3.91 -14.63 -9.16
CA ASP A 50 5.21 -15.00 -9.72
C ASP A 50 6.17 -13.82 -9.70
N GLU A 51 5.70 -12.66 -10.16
CA GLU A 51 6.47 -11.42 -10.09
C GLU A 51 6.66 -10.97 -8.63
N GLY A 52 5.60 -11.00 -7.81
CA GLY A 52 5.67 -10.63 -6.39
C GLY A 52 6.67 -11.48 -5.59
N ARG A 53 6.66 -12.81 -5.79
CA ARG A 53 7.64 -13.73 -5.17
C ARG A 53 9.05 -13.48 -5.69
N THR A 54 9.21 -13.21 -6.98
CA THR A 54 10.53 -12.94 -7.57
C THR A 54 11.15 -11.68 -7.00
N LEU A 55 10.37 -10.60 -6.85
CA LEU A 55 10.85 -9.36 -6.23
C LEU A 55 11.16 -9.55 -4.75
N ASN A 56 10.29 -10.19 -3.98
CA ASN A 56 10.53 -10.43 -2.55
C ASN A 56 11.77 -11.31 -2.32
N ARG A 57 11.99 -12.32 -3.16
CA ARG A 57 13.21 -13.15 -3.11
C ARG A 57 14.45 -12.33 -3.45
N SER A 58 14.40 -11.54 -4.52
CA SER A 58 15.59 -10.83 -5.03
C SER A 58 16.04 -9.69 -4.13
N TYR A 59 15.10 -8.99 -3.50
CA TYR A 59 15.41 -7.78 -2.72
C TYR A 59 15.29 -7.95 -1.21
N ARG A 60 14.52 -8.93 -0.72
CA ARG A 60 14.33 -9.18 0.73
C ARG A 60 14.79 -10.58 1.14
N ASN A 61 15.32 -11.39 0.22
CA ASN A 61 15.75 -12.78 0.46
C ASN A 61 14.63 -13.68 1.04
N LYS A 62 13.36 -13.39 0.67
CA LYS A 62 12.16 -14.09 1.13
C LYS A 62 11.46 -14.79 -0.03
N ASP A 63 11.45 -16.12 -0.04
CA ASP A 63 10.93 -16.92 -1.18
C ASP A 63 9.41 -17.17 -1.12
N TYR A 64 8.64 -16.10 -0.97
CA TYR A 64 7.17 -16.11 -1.06
C TYR A 64 6.67 -14.75 -1.57
N ALA A 65 5.48 -14.69 -2.17
CA ALA A 65 4.85 -13.42 -2.50
C ALA A 65 4.24 -12.78 -1.25
N THR A 66 4.61 -11.53 -0.95
CA THR A 66 4.00 -10.73 0.12
C THR A 66 2.87 -9.86 -0.44
N ASN A 67 2.09 -9.22 0.43
CA ASN A 67 0.99 -8.33 0.06
C ASN A 67 1.48 -7.03 -0.59
N VAL A 68 2.44 -6.36 0.04
CA VAL A 68 3.08 -5.12 -0.42
C VAL A 68 4.59 -5.17 -0.22
N LEU A 69 5.34 -4.64 -1.20
CA LEU A 69 6.74 -4.26 -1.06
C LEU A 69 6.85 -2.76 -1.32
N THR A 70 7.56 -2.06 -0.45
CA THR A 70 7.93 -0.67 -0.65
C THR A 70 9.43 -0.57 -0.93
N PHE A 71 9.76 0.14 -2.00
CA PHE A 71 11.12 0.52 -2.37
C PHE A 71 11.22 2.04 -2.32
N ALA A 72 11.70 2.57 -1.20
CA ALA A 72 11.98 4.00 -1.06
C ALA A 72 13.31 4.36 -1.73
N TYR A 73 13.36 5.50 -2.42
CA TYR A 73 14.55 6.01 -3.12
C TYR A 73 15.08 7.30 -2.53
N ALA A 74 14.30 7.97 -1.68
CA ALA A 74 14.79 9.12 -0.92
C ALA A 74 15.94 8.68 0.01
N GLU A 75 17.06 9.40 -0.02
CA GLU A 75 18.23 9.09 0.80
C GLU A 75 18.25 9.93 2.09
N SER A 76 17.49 11.03 2.13
CA SER A 76 17.35 11.93 3.27
C SER A 76 15.94 12.52 3.38
N GLU A 77 15.62 13.09 4.55
CA GLU A 77 14.33 13.74 4.80
C GLU A 77 14.09 14.99 3.93
N ASP A 78 15.16 15.59 3.40
CA ASP A 78 15.09 16.76 2.51
C ASP A 78 14.81 16.36 1.04
N ASP A 79 14.96 15.07 0.70
CA ASP A 79 14.71 14.58 -0.65
C ASP A 79 13.20 14.42 -0.92
N PRO A 80 12.73 14.68 -2.15
CA PRO A 80 11.37 14.36 -2.52
C PRO A 80 11.06 12.88 -2.29
N VAL A 81 9.89 12.62 -1.71
CA VAL A 81 9.40 11.27 -1.46
C VAL A 81 9.31 10.54 -2.79
N SER A 82 10.12 9.51 -2.97
CA SER A 82 10.17 8.77 -4.22
C SER A 82 10.30 7.28 -3.98
N GLY A 83 9.59 6.48 -4.76
CA GLY A 83 9.58 5.05 -4.55
C GLY A 83 8.52 4.27 -5.33
N ASP A 84 8.66 2.95 -5.24
CA ASP A 84 7.76 1.99 -5.85
C ASP A 84 7.03 1.18 -4.78
N LEU A 85 5.70 1.13 -4.89
CA LEU A 85 4.81 0.28 -4.10
C LEU A 85 4.35 -0.88 -4.99
N ILE A 86 4.76 -2.10 -4.66
CA ILE A 86 4.41 -3.31 -5.42
C ILE A 86 3.39 -4.11 -4.64
N LEU A 87 2.16 -4.21 -5.14
CA LEU A 87 1.07 -4.94 -4.51
C LEU A 87 0.74 -6.23 -5.27
N CYS A 88 0.73 -7.37 -4.58
CA CYS A 88 0.43 -8.67 -5.17
C CYS A 88 -1.07 -8.95 -5.10
N CYS A 89 -1.78 -8.83 -6.23
CA CYS A 89 -3.23 -8.97 -6.31
C CYS A 89 -3.82 -10.20 -5.59
N PRO A 90 -3.35 -11.44 -5.86
CA PRO A 90 -3.92 -12.62 -5.21
C PRO A 90 -3.62 -12.70 -3.71
N VAL A 91 -2.52 -12.11 -3.24
CA VAL A 91 -2.19 -12.09 -1.81
C VAL A 91 -3.10 -11.10 -1.08
N VAL A 92 -3.28 -9.90 -1.64
CA VAL A 92 -4.20 -8.89 -1.09
C VAL A 92 -5.63 -9.43 -1.04
N GLU A 93 -6.09 -10.10 -2.08
CA GLU A 93 -7.43 -10.70 -2.11
C GLU A 93 -7.62 -11.81 -1.07
N ARG A 94 -6.63 -12.71 -0.96
CA ARG A 94 -6.65 -13.76 0.06
C ARG A 94 -6.76 -13.16 1.47
N GLU A 95 -5.90 -12.19 1.78
CA GLU A 95 -5.88 -11.53 3.10
C GLU A 95 -7.18 -10.77 3.38
N ALA A 96 -7.69 -10.02 2.41
CA ALA A 96 -8.96 -9.32 2.54
C ALA A 96 -10.08 -10.31 2.90
N ARG A 97 -10.14 -11.46 2.23
CA ARG A 97 -11.12 -12.52 2.54
C ARG A 97 -10.90 -13.14 3.92
N GLU A 98 -9.66 -13.47 4.29
CA GLU A 98 -9.32 -14.08 5.58
C GLU A 98 -9.62 -13.15 6.76
N GLN A 99 -9.47 -11.84 6.56
CA GLN A 99 -9.74 -10.81 7.56
C GLN A 99 -11.17 -10.26 7.46
N ASN A 100 -12.00 -10.82 6.57
CA ASN A 100 -13.35 -10.36 6.29
C ASN A 100 -13.43 -8.86 5.94
N LYS A 101 -12.43 -8.31 5.24
CA LYS A 101 -12.38 -6.91 4.81
C LYS A 101 -12.87 -6.75 3.37
N PRO A 102 -13.56 -5.64 3.03
CA PRO A 102 -13.77 -5.27 1.64
C PRO A 102 -12.42 -5.15 0.93
N LEU A 103 -12.29 -5.74 -0.26
CA LEU A 103 -11.03 -5.73 -1.02
C LEU A 103 -10.49 -4.31 -1.24
N ALA A 104 -11.36 -3.34 -1.53
CA ALA A 104 -10.99 -1.95 -1.69
C ALA A 104 -10.42 -1.33 -0.40
N ALA A 105 -10.96 -1.71 0.77
CA ALA A 105 -10.45 -1.24 2.06
C ALA A 105 -9.05 -1.80 2.35
N HIS A 106 -8.80 -3.08 2.01
CA HIS A 106 -7.48 -3.69 2.18
C HIS A 106 -6.45 -3.09 1.22
N TYR A 107 -6.83 -2.79 -0.03
CA TYR A 107 -5.95 -2.03 -0.93
C TYR A 107 -5.65 -0.62 -0.42
N ALA A 108 -6.66 0.10 0.06
CA ALA A 108 -6.48 1.44 0.62
C ALA A 108 -5.50 1.40 1.81
N HIS A 109 -5.67 0.42 2.71
CA HIS A 109 -4.76 0.20 3.84
C HIS A 109 -3.33 -0.02 3.37
N LEU A 110 -3.08 -0.97 2.47
CA LEU A 110 -1.73 -1.28 2.00
C LEU A 110 -1.09 -0.14 1.19
N ILE A 111 -1.88 0.66 0.48
CA ILE A 111 -1.38 1.84 -0.23
C ILE A 111 -1.01 2.96 0.76
N VAL A 112 -1.81 3.19 1.79
CA VAL A 112 -1.48 4.13 2.88
C VAL A 112 -0.21 3.66 3.59
N HIS A 113 -0.18 2.41 4.03
CA HIS A 113 0.96 1.77 4.65
C HIS A 113 2.24 1.89 3.81
N GLY A 114 2.17 1.52 2.53
CA GLY A 114 3.30 1.64 1.62
C GLY A 114 3.75 3.08 1.38
N THR A 115 2.82 4.05 1.41
CA THR A 115 3.14 5.48 1.26
C THR A 115 3.82 6.04 2.51
N LEU A 116 3.44 5.57 3.71
CA LEU A 116 4.13 5.91 4.95
C LEU A 116 5.55 5.34 4.98
N HIS A 117 5.72 4.06 4.61
CA HIS A 117 7.04 3.46 4.42
C HIS A 117 7.92 4.23 3.43
N ALA A 118 7.35 4.72 2.33
CA ALA A 118 8.10 5.52 1.35
C ALA A 118 8.58 6.88 1.90
N GLN A 119 8.01 7.32 3.03
CA GLN A 119 8.35 8.56 3.74
C GLN A 119 9.24 8.32 4.97
N GLY A 120 9.69 7.08 5.21
CA GLY A 120 10.58 6.74 6.31
C GLY A 120 9.88 6.37 7.62
N TYR A 121 8.55 6.27 7.64
CA TYR A 121 7.86 5.63 8.78
C TYR A 121 8.13 4.13 8.74
N ASP A 122 8.49 3.55 9.89
CA ASP A 122 8.69 2.11 10.04
C ASP A 122 7.88 1.58 11.22
N HIS A 123 7.93 0.28 11.44
CA HIS A 123 7.27 -0.42 12.54
C HIS A 123 8.15 -1.57 13.06
N GLU A 124 9.47 -1.37 13.10
CA GLU A 124 10.42 -2.40 13.58
C GLU A 124 10.32 -2.58 15.10
N ASP A 125 10.08 -1.48 15.83
CA ASP A 125 9.79 -1.51 17.26
C ASP A 125 8.35 -1.14 17.61
N SER A 126 7.96 -1.38 18.87
CA SER A 126 6.59 -1.19 19.33
C SER A 126 6.14 0.28 19.33
N ALA A 127 7.04 1.22 19.61
CA ALA A 127 6.69 2.63 19.66
C ALA A 127 6.48 3.19 18.25
N GLU A 128 7.35 2.82 17.31
CA GLU A 128 7.20 3.13 15.89
C GLU A 128 5.93 2.50 15.32
N ALA A 129 5.65 1.23 15.67
CA ALA A 129 4.42 0.56 15.30
C ALA A 129 3.20 1.33 15.80
N ASP A 130 3.09 1.60 17.11
CA ASP A 130 1.94 2.32 17.69
C ASP A 130 1.70 3.70 17.03
N GLU A 131 2.78 4.43 16.70
CA GLU A 131 2.69 5.69 15.98
C GLU A 131 2.15 5.50 14.56
N MET A 132 2.73 4.59 13.79
CA MET A 132 2.34 4.32 12.42
C MET A 132 0.90 3.79 12.34
N GLU A 133 0.51 2.84 13.20
CA GLU A 133 -0.84 2.28 13.26
C GLU A 133 -1.90 3.36 13.57
N SER A 134 -1.58 4.31 14.44
CA SER A 134 -2.44 5.45 14.77
C SER A 134 -2.64 6.38 13.56
N ILE A 135 -1.57 6.67 12.82
CA ILE A 135 -1.62 7.47 11.59
C ILE A 135 -2.46 6.75 10.53
N GLU A 136 -2.21 5.46 10.30
CA GLU A 136 -2.95 4.63 9.35
C GLU A 136 -4.44 4.60 9.68
N THR A 137 -4.80 4.36 10.94
CA THR A 137 -6.18 4.36 11.42
C THR A 137 -6.87 5.68 11.15
N GLY A 138 -6.22 6.81 11.50
CA GLY A 138 -6.77 8.13 11.28
C GLY A 138 -6.98 8.45 9.80
N ILE A 139 -6.08 7.99 8.92
CA ILE A 139 -6.20 8.17 7.47
C ILE A 139 -7.32 7.30 6.90
N MET A 140 -7.39 6.03 7.29
CA MET A 140 -8.43 5.10 6.82
C MET A 140 -9.83 5.59 7.19
N GLN A 141 -10.02 6.10 8.40
CA GLN A 141 -11.28 6.71 8.83
C GLN A 141 -11.63 7.97 8.01
N LYS A 142 -10.65 8.85 7.72
CA LYS A 142 -10.84 10.02 6.85
C LYS A 142 -11.22 9.64 5.43
N LEU A 143 -10.73 8.50 4.95
CA LEU A 143 -11.07 7.94 3.64
C LEU A 143 -12.45 7.23 3.63
N GLY A 144 -13.12 7.12 4.79
CA GLY A 144 -14.43 6.49 4.92
C GLY A 144 -14.38 4.97 5.12
N PHE A 145 -13.21 4.43 5.45
CA PHE A 145 -13.04 3.02 5.81
C PHE A 145 -13.07 2.83 7.33
N THR A 146 -13.29 1.58 7.75
CA THR A 146 -13.12 1.18 9.14
C THR A 146 -11.65 1.18 9.54
N ASP A 147 -11.40 1.12 10.85
CA ASP A 147 -10.08 0.86 11.40
C ASP A 147 -9.50 -0.45 10.82
N PRO A 148 -8.30 -0.44 10.23
CA PRO A 148 -7.72 -1.62 9.59
C PRO A 148 -7.15 -2.64 10.59
N TYR A 149 -6.97 -2.29 11.86
CA TYR A 149 -6.43 -3.18 12.90
C TYR A 149 -7.53 -3.86 13.72
N LEU A 150 -8.76 -3.38 13.63
CA LEU A 150 -9.91 -4.01 14.27
C LEU A 150 -10.57 -5.04 13.35
N PRO A 151 -11.02 -6.19 13.89
CA PRO A 151 -11.91 -7.07 13.14
C PRO A 151 -13.19 -6.31 12.79
N LEU A 152 -13.78 -6.60 11.62
CA LEU A 152 -15.11 -6.06 11.33
C LEU A 152 -16.10 -6.51 12.41
N PRO A 153 -17.05 -5.66 12.80
CA PRO A 153 -18.14 -6.07 13.68
C PRO A 153 -18.82 -7.32 13.10
N ALA A 154 -19.09 -8.31 13.96
CA ALA A 154 -19.98 -9.40 13.57
C ALA A 154 -21.39 -8.83 13.40
N ASP A 155 -21.98 -8.99 12.21
CA ASP A 155 -23.39 -8.69 11.93
C ASP A 155 -24.34 -9.59 12.75
#